data_AF-A0A528V4P7-F1
#
_entry.id   AF-A0A528V4P7-F1
#
_cell.length_a   1.000
_cell.length_b   1.000
_cell.length_c   1.000
_cell.angle_alpha   90.00
_cell.angle_beta   90.00
_cell.angle_gamma   90.00
#
_symmetry.space_group_name_H-M   'P 1'
#
loop_
_entity.id
_entity.type
_entity.pdbx_description
1 polymer ?
#
loop_
_entity_poly.entity_id
_entity_poly.type
_entity_poly.pdbx_seq_one_letter_code
_entity_poly.pdbx_strand_id
1 'polypeptide(L)' 'GIIGILIGLALAGLASLTLAIPFAPSPAVILLAVGFSALIGMVFGFFPALRGARLDPIDALRHE' A
#
# COMPACT_ATOMS: atom_id res chain seq x y z
N GLY A 1 0.55 -4.42 2.60
CA GLY A 1 -0.71 -5.02 3.08
C GLY A 1 -0.59 -5.42 4.53
N ILE A 2 -0.99 -6.63 4.91
CA ILE A 2 -1.05 -7.11 6.31
C ILE A 2 0.27 -6.94 7.05
N ILE A 3 1.40 -7.30 6.44
CA ILE A 3 2.73 -7.14 7.04
C ILE A 3 3.00 -5.67 7.43
N GLY A 4 2.64 -4.72 6.56
CA GLY A 4 2.78 -3.30 6.85
C GLY A 4 1.88 -2.82 7.98
N ILE A 5 0.66 -3.36 8.09
CA ILE A 5 -0.26 -3.08 9.21
C ILE A 5 0.36 -3.58 10.52
N LEU A 6 0.86 -4.83 10.55
CA LEU A 6 1.49 -5.42 11.72
C LEU A 6 2.71 -4.61 12.17
N ILE A 7 3.59 -4.26 11.24
CA ILE A 7 4.78 -3.44 11.53
C ILE A 7 4.37 -2.04 12.02
N GLY A 8 3.42 -1.39 11.34
CA GLY A 8 2.96 -0.04 11.71
C GLY A 8 2.32 0.00 13.09
N LEU A 9 1.45 -0.98 13.41
CA LEU A 9 0.84 -1.09 14.73
C LEU A 9 1.87 -1.43 15.82
N ALA A 10 2.83 -2.29 15.54
CA ALA A 10 3.90 -2.61 16.47
C ALA A 10 4.76 -1.37 16.79
N LEU A 11 5.17 -0.63 15.76
CA LEU A 11 5.96 0.60 15.93
C LEU A 11 5.17 1.70 16.67
N ALA A 12 3.91 1.91 16.30
CA ALA A 12 3.06 2.91 16.96
C ALA A 12 2.77 2.54 18.42
N GLY A 13 2.58 1.25 18.71
CA GLY A 13 2.45 0.73 20.07
C GLY A 13 3.72 0.97 20.90
N LEU A 14 4.90 0.62 20.36
CA LEU A 14 6.18 0.86 21.04
C LEU A 14 6.43 2.36 21.30
N ALA A 15 6.13 3.21 20.32
CA ALA A 15 6.27 4.66 20.47
C ALA A 15 5.30 5.24 21.51
N SER A 16 4.08 4.70 21.61
CA SER A 16 3.12 5.16 22.60
C SER A 16 3.58 4.93 24.04
N LEU A 17 4.31 3.83 24.29
CA LEU A 17 4.87 3.50 25.59
C LEU A 17 5.99 4.47 25.99
N THR A 18 6.81 4.92 25.04
CA THR A 18 7.90 5.87 25.31
C THR A 18 7.42 7.30 25.42
N LEU A 19 6.37 7.67 24.70
CA LEU A 19 5.80 9.02 24.67
C LEU A 19 4.69 9.24 25.70
N ALA A 20 4.24 8.19 26.39
CA ALA A 20 3.10 8.21 27.33
C ALA A 20 1.80 8.77 26.70
N ILE A 21 1.60 8.54 25.41
CA ILE A 21 0.41 8.96 24.66
C ILE A 21 -0.56 7.78 24.56
N PRO A 22 -1.88 7.99 24.72
CA PRO A 22 -2.86 6.91 24.58
C PRO A 22 -2.83 6.29 23.17
N PHE A 23 -2.60 4.98 23.10
CA PHE A 23 -2.64 4.21 21.86
C PHE A 23 -4.03 3.61 21.63
N ALA A 24 -4.82 4.23 20.76
CA ALA A 24 -6.18 3.81 20.43
C ALA A 24 -6.38 3.70 18.91
N PRO A 25 -5.83 2.65 18.26
CA PRO A 25 -6.04 2.42 16.83
C PRO A 25 -7.51 2.07 16.54
N SER A 26 -8.14 2.75 15.59
CA SER A 26 -9.50 2.44 15.13
C SER A 26 -9.48 1.43 13.97
N PRO A 27 -10.12 0.25 14.12
CA PRO A 27 -10.20 -0.74 13.04
C PRO A 27 -10.82 -0.19 11.76
N ALA A 28 -11.83 0.68 11.88
CA ALA A 28 -12.48 1.31 10.74
C ALA A 28 -11.51 2.22 9.96
N VAL A 29 -10.69 2.99 10.67
CA VAL A 29 -9.67 3.87 10.04
C VAL A 29 -8.58 3.03 9.38
N ILE A 30 -8.13 1.95 10.02
CA ILE A 30 -7.12 1.05 9.44
C ILE A 30 -7.65 0.42 8.15
N LEU A 31 -8.88 -0.11 8.17
CA LEU A 31 -9.49 -0.70 6.98
C LEU A 31 -9.66 0.32 5.85
N LEU A 32 -10.09 1.54 6.17
CA LEU A 32 -10.23 2.61 5.19
C LEU A 32 -8.89 3.01 4.60
N ALA A 33 -7.85 3.18 5.43
CA ALA A 33 -6.50 3.51 4.97
C ALA A 33 -5.91 2.41 4.07
N VAL A 34 -6.09 1.14 4.45
CA VAL A 34 -5.63 -0.01 3.66
C VAL A 34 -6.40 -0.12 2.34
N GLY A 35 -7.72 0.04 2.37
CA GLY A 35 -8.57 0.04 1.18
C GLY A 35 -8.20 1.16 0.22
N PHE A 36 -7.99 2.37 0.75
CA PHE A 36 -7.56 3.52 -0.05
C PHE A 36 -6.16 3.30 -0.66
N SER A 37 -5.19 2.81 0.13
CA SER A 37 -3.85 2.50 -0.38
C SER A 37 -3.89 1.42 -1.46
N ALA A 38 -4.70 0.37 -1.28
CA ALA A 38 -4.88 -0.68 -2.28
C ALA A 38 -5.52 -0.16 -3.56
N LEU A 39 -6.54 0.70 -3.45
CA LEU A 39 -7.18 1.35 -4.60
C LEU A 39 -6.17 2.19 -5.39
N ILE A 40 -5.42 3.06 -4.72
CA ILE A 40 -4.40 3.89 -5.35
C ILE A 40 -3.32 3.01 -6.00
N GLY A 41 -2.81 2.01 -5.29
CA GLY A 41 -1.82 1.07 -5.84
C GLY A 41 -2.34 0.32 -7.06
N MET A 42 -3.62 -0.07 -7.06
CA MET A 42 -4.27 -0.69 -8.21
C MET A 42 -4.38 0.28 -9.37
N VAL A 43 -4.85 1.52 -9.17
CA VAL A 43 -4.98 2.51 -10.25
C VAL A 43 -3.62 2.77 -10.91
N PHE A 44 -2.60 3.09 -10.11
CA PHE A 44 -1.28 3.42 -10.63
C PHE A 44 -0.49 2.19 -11.10
N GLY A 45 -0.85 0.97 -10.71
CA GLY A 45 -0.24 -0.25 -11.25
C GLY A 45 -0.94 -0.76 -12.51
N PHE A 46 -2.28 -0.70 -12.53
CA PHE A 46 -3.09 -1.26 -13.60
C PHE A 46 -3.01 -0.46 -14.89
N PHE A 47 -3.13 0.86 -14.84
CA PHE A 47 -3.06 1.70 -16.04
C PHE A 47 -1.74 1.55 -16.82
N PRO A 48 -0.55 1.62 -16.19
CA PRO A 48 0.69 1.38 -16.94
C PRO A 48 0.86 -0.07 -17.36
N ALA A 49 0.44 -1.05 -16.55
CA ALA A 49 0.48 -2.46 -16.94
C ALA A 49 -0.39 -2.73 -18.18
N LEU A 50 -1.58 -2.13 -18.23
CA LEU A 50 -2.48 -2.22 -19.38
C LEU A 50 -1.87 -1.58 -20.63
N ARG A 51 -1.19 -0.45 -20.47
CA ARG A 51 -0.46 0.18 -21.58
C ARG A 51 0.64 -0.75 -22.11
N GLY A 52 1.43 -1.35 -21.23
CA GLY A 52 2.50 -2.30 -21.61
C GLY A 52 1.95 -3.55 -22.29
N ALA A 53 0.86 -4.12 -21.78
CA ALA A 53 0.23 -5.31 -22.34
C ALA A 53 -0.38 -5.10 -23.74
N ARG A 54 -0.61 -3.85 -24.15
CA ARG A 54 -1.13 -3.48 -25.48
C ARG A 54 -0.04 -3.10 -26.48
N LEU A 55 1.22 -3.08 -26.09
CA LEU A 55 2.33 -2.90 -27.02
C LEU A 55 2.51 -4.15 -27.87
N ASP A 56 2.91 -3.97 -29.12
CA ASP A 56 3.31 -5.11 -29.94
C ASP A 56 4.46 -5.85 -29.24
N PRO A 57 4.44 -7.19 -29.17
CA PRO A 57 5.44 -7.96 -28.43
C PRO A 57 6.88 -7.67 -28.88
N ILE A 58 7.05 -7.37 -30.17
CA ILE A 58 8.32 -6.98 -30.77
C ILE A 58 8.80 -5.64 -30.19
N ASP A 59 7.90 -4.66 -30.06
CA ASP A 59 8.23 -3.37 -29.44
C ASP A 59 8.42 -3.52 -27.94
N ALA A 60 7.60 -4.30 -27.23
CA ALA A 60 7.75 -4.54 -25.80
C ALA A 60 9.12 -5.17 -25.43
N LEU A 61 9.68 -6.02 -26.30
CA LEU A 61 11.01 -6.63 -26.13
C LEU A 61 12.16 -5.76 -26.67
N ARG A 62 11.89 -4.83 -27.58
CA ARG A 62 12.90 -3.93 -28.17
C ARG A 62 13.14 -2.66 -27.33
N HIS A 63 12.33 -2.43 -26.30
CA HIS A 63 12.54 -1.37 -25.32
C HIS A 63 13.46 -1.79 -24.14
N GLU A 64 14.22 -2.88 -24.30
CA GLU A 64 15.50 -3.03 -23.59
C GLU A 64 16.57 -2.09 -24.17
#